data_AF-A0AAJ6GY37-F1
#
_entry.id   AF-A0AAJ6GY37-F1
#
_cell.length_a   1.000
_cell.length_b   1.000
_cell.length_c   1.000
_cell.angle_alpha   90.00
_cell.angle_beta   90.00
_cell.angle_gamma   90.00
#
_symmetry.space_group_name_H-M   'P 1'
#
loop_
_entity.id
_entity.type
_entity.pdbx_description
1 polymer ?
#
loop_
_entity_poly.entity_id
_entity_poly.type
_entity_poly.pdbx_seq_one_letter_code
_entity_poly.pdbx_strand_id
1 'polypeptide(L)'
;MARMIIVVGDRTTGGGTVVSGSLETDIDDMPVARVGDRVTCRKHPGVHTIATGDITLVIEGQPVARHGDRLSCGCQLLSGRQDHAYFFQGAGVAEDALIDAVAKPASSGAVALADPADKGEVCEECLRAGAARAAAMLGR
;
A
#
# COMPACT_ATOMS: atom_id res chain seq x y z
N MET A 1 16.48 17.43 -7.86
CA MET A 1 15.18 16.73 -7.94
C MET A 1 15.02 15.92 -6.67
N ALA A 2 14.04 16.24 -5.84
CA ALA A 2 13.76 15.50 -4.62
C ALA A 2 13.18 14.13 -5.00
N ARG A 3 13.75 13.05 -4.46
CA ARG A 3 13.20 11.69 -4.56
C ARG A 3 12.58 11.35 -3.21
N MET A 4 11.42 10.71 -3.27
CA MET A 4 10.64 10.37 -2.09
C MET A 4 11.35 9.27 -1.25
N ILE A 5 11.15 9.26 0.07
CA ILE A 5 11.85 8.40 1.05
C ILE A 5 11.12 7.07 1.26
N ILE A 6 11.77 5.93 1.10
CA ILE A 6 11.05 4.65 1.21
C ILE A 6 10.70 4.35 2.67
N VAL A 7 9.47 3.88 2.91
CA VAL A 7 8.97 3.48 4.24
C VAL A 7 8.68 1.98 4.29
N VAL A 8 8.53 1.43 5.50
CA VAL A 8 8.14 0.02 5.67
C VAL A 8 6.75 -0.24 5.06
N GLY A 9 6.67 -1.34 4.30
CA GLY A 9 5.48 -1.71 3.55
C GLY A 9 5.44 -1.20 2.10
N ASP A 10 6.38 -0.35 1.69
CA ASP A 10 6.51 0.03 0.27
C ASP A 10 6.82 -1.20 -0.61
N ARG A 11 6.39 -1.10 -1.86
CA ARG A 11 6.51 -2.19 -2.84
C ARG A 11 7.82 -2.11 -3.60
N THR A 12 8.20 -3.25 -4.15
CA THR A 12 9.36 -3.38 -5.02
C THR A 12 8.93 -3.78 -6.42
N THR A 13 9.71 -3.43 -7.44
CA THR A 13 9.50 -3.94 -8.82
C THR A 13 9.55 -5.48 -8.89
N GLY A 14 10.15 -6.10 -7.87
CA GLY A 14 10.21 -7.54 -7.65
C GLY A 14 8.94 -8.16 -7.04
N GLY A 15 7.89 -7.37 -6.79
CA GLY A 15 6.61 -7.85 -6.26
C GLY A 15 6.65 -8.25 -4.78
N GLY A 16 7.68 -7.86 -4.03
CA GLY A 16 7.69 -7.98 -2.57
C GLY A 16 7.72 -6.62 -1.88
N THR A 17 7.94 -6.62 -0.56
CA THR A 17 7.78 -5.43 0.30
C THR A 17 8.91 -5.28 1.30
N VAL A 18 9.15 -4.03 1.70
CA VAL A 18 10.09 -3.70 2.80
C VAL A 18 9.48 -4.13 4.13
N VAL A 19 10.23 -4.85 4.94
CA VAL A 19 9.76 -5.46 6.20
C VAL A 19 10.36 -4.80 7.44
N SER A 20 11.57 -4.25 7.30
CA SER A 20 12.31 -3.63 8.40
C SER A 20 12.57 -2.17 8.10
N GLY A 21 12.62 -1.35 9.15
CA GLY A 21 12.91 0.08 9.09
C GLY A 21 13.47 0.60 10.41
N SER A 22 13.61 1.91 10.49
CA SER A 22 14.11 2.64 11.67
C SER A 22 13.10 2.60 12.81
N LEU A 23 13.57 2.56 14.05
CA LEU A 23 12.71 2.60 15.24
C LEU A 23 12.51 4.03 15.78
N GLU A 24 13.41 4.94 15.47
CA GLU A 24 13.44 6.30 16.00
C GLU A 24 12.94 7.35 14.99
N THR A 25 12.72 6.95 13.74
CA THR A 25 12.28 7.87 12.70
C THR A 25 11.22 7.22 11.83
N ASP A 26 10.05 7.81 11.91
CA ASP A 26 8.84 7.47 11.20
C ASP A 26 8.32 8.68 10.43
N ILE A 27 7.71 8.40 9.29
CA ILE A 27 7.01 9.37 8.45
C ILE A 27 5.57 8.87 8.37
N ASP A 28 4.62 9.65 8.89
CA ASP A 28 3.19 9.26 8.97
C ASP A 28 2.98 7.92 9.68
N ASP A 29 3.60 7.75 10.87
CA ASP A 29 3.57 6.51 11.67
C ASP A 29 4.16 5.29 10.95
N MET A 30 4.88 5.49 9.84
CA MET A 30 5.55 4.44 9.10
C MET A 30 7.07 4.55 9.25
N PRO A 31 7.75 3.51 9.74
CA PRO A 31 9.19 3.57 9.96
C PRO A 31 9.93 3.72 8.63
N VAL A 32 10.95 4.58 8.62
CA VAL A 32 11.75 4.89 7.42
C VAL A 32 12.73 3.77 7.14
N ALA A 33 12.83 3.34 5.88
CA ALA A 33 13.74 2.30 5.44
C ALA A 33 15.15 2.86 5.17
N ARG A 34 16.18 2.19 5.69
CA ARG A 34 17.60 2.57 5.56
C ARG A 34 18.38 1.54 4.76
N VAL A 35 19.59 1.91 4.32
CA VAL A 35 20.52 0.94 3.73
C VAL A 35 20.82 -0.17 4.72
N GLY A 36 20.63 -1.42 4.28
CA GLY A 36 20.73 -2.61 5.13
C GLY A 36 19.40 -3.15 5.64
N ASP A 37 18.29 -2.43 5.48
CA ASP A 37 16.98 -2.95 5.89
C ASP A 37 16.52 -4.15 5.07
N ARG A 38 15.77 -5.03 5.73
CA ARG A 38 15.28 -6.29 5.17
C ARG A 38 14.08 -6.07 4.26
N VAL A 39 14.16 -6.67 3.08
CA VAL A 39 13.17 -6.60 2.03
C VAL A 39 12.87 -8.01 1.54
N THR A 40 11.58 -8.30 1.42
CA THR A 40 11.11 -9.54 0.82
C THR A 40 10.91 -9.31 -0.68
N CYS A 41 11.28 -10.29 -1.50
CA CYS A 41 11.03 -10.28 -2.93
C CYS A 41 10.25 -11.55 -3.29
N ARG A 42 9.22 -11.45 -4.12
CA ARG A 42 8.49 -12.65 -4.61
C ARG A 42 9.18 -13.30 -5.81
N LYS A 43 9.99 -12.53 -6.56
CA LYS A 43 10.73 -13.03 -7.73
C LYS A 43 12.03 -13.76 -7.39
N HIS A 44 12.66 -13.40 -6.27
CA HIS A 44 13.94 -13.95 -5.87
C HIS A 44 13.81 -14.64 -4.50
N PRO A 45 14.21 -15.91 -4.37
CA PRO A 45 14.16 -16.59 -3.08
C PRO A 45 15.21 -16.01 -2.14
N GLY A 46 14.76 -15.55 -0.96
CA GLY A 46 15.64 -15.07 0.10
C GLY A 46 15.21 -13.74 0.71
N VAL A 47 15.88 -13.38 1.79
CA VAL A 47 15.80 -12.03 2.37
C VAL A 47 16.85 -11.19 1.68
N HIS A 48 16.43 -10.08 1.07
CA HIS A 48 17.33 -9.13 0.44
C HIS A 48 17.44 -7.87 1.29
N THR A 49 18.52 -7.14 1.10
CA THR A 49 18.75 -5.87 1.78
C THR A 49 18.83 -4.73 0.78
N ILE A 50 18.51 -3.53 1.25
CA ILE A 50 18.67 -2.30 0.48
C ILE A 50 20.17 -2.02 0.33
N ALA A 51 20.66 -1.96 -0.92
CA ALA A 51 22.08 -1.87 -1.22
C ALA A 51 22.56 -0.43 -1.49
N THR A 52 21.65 0.47 -1.82
CA THR A 52 21.95 1.88 -2.12
C THR A 52 20.96 2.78 -1.40
N GLY A 53 21.44 3.95 -1.03
CA GLY A 53 20.66 5.00 -0.39
C GLY A 53 21.35 6.35 -0.59
N ASP A 54 20.82 7.39 0.02
CA ASP A 54 21.37 8.73 -0.09
C ASP A 54 22.25 9.11 1.09
N ILE A 55 23.47 9.55 0.80
CA ILE A 55 24.45 9.96 1.81
C ILE A 55 24.13 11.34 2.43
N THR A 56 23.27 12.16 1.83
CA THR A 56 22.90 13.47 2.39
C THR A 56 21.83 13.35 3.47
N LEU A 57 21.05 12.27 3.46
CA LEU A 57 20.04 11.94 4.46
C LEU A 57 20.48 10.71 5.23
N VAL A 58 21.14 10.94 6.36
CA VAL A 58 21.63 9.88 7.25
C VAL A 58 20.75 9.85 8.50
N ILE A 59 20.08 8.74 8.72
CA ILE A 59 19.30 8.48 9.94
C ILE A 59 20.05 7.40 10.71
N GLU A 60 20.42 7.69 11.95
CA GLU A 60 21.14 6.75 12.82
C GLU A 60 22.47 6.22 12.25
N GLY A 61 23.19 7.08 11.51
CA GLY A 61 24.45 6.70 10.88
C GLY A 61 24.31 5.84 9.62
N GLN A 62 23.09 5.49 9.19
CA GLN A 62 22.84 4.80 7.94
C GLN A 62 22.13 5.71 6.91
N PRO A 63 22.55 5.66 5.63
CA PRO A 63 21.89 6.44 4.59
C PRO A 63 20.48 5.93 4.32
N VAL A 64 19.55 6.86 4.07
CA VAL A 64 18.14 6.58 3.84
C VAL A 64 17.89 6.08 2.42
N ALA A 65 17.00 5.10 2.28
CA ALA A 65 16.60 4.57 0.98
C ALA A 65 15.61 5.49 0.28
N ARG A 66 15.77 5.72 -1.02
CA ARG A 66 14.87 6.57 -1.81
C ARG A 66 14.17 5.81 -2.92
N HIS A 67 13.19 6.45 -3.52
CA HIS A 67 12.55 5.96 -4.73
C HIS A 67 13.58 5.68 -5.83
N GLY A 68 13.56 4.46 -6.35
CA GLY A 68 14.48 3.98 -7.38
C GLY A 68 15.79 3.40 -6.86
N ASP A 69 15.99 3.33 -5.54
CA ASP A 69 17.16 2.64 -4.97
C ASP A 69 17.14 1.14 -5.25
N ARG A 70 18.34 0.57 -5.30
CA ARG A 70 18.56 -0.83 -5.68
C ARG A 70 18.64 -1.72 -4.45
N LEU A 71 18.04 -2.89 -4.59
CA LEU A 71 18.15 -4.00 -3.66
C LEU A 71 19.33 -4.91 -4.04
N SER A 72 19.77 -5.72 -3.09
CA SER A 72 20.78 -6.76 -3.32
C SER A 72 20.36 -7.79 -4.40
N CYS A 73 19.05 -7.95 -4.65
CA CYS A 73 18.53 -8.76 -5.74
C CYS A 73 18.45 -8.05 -7.10
N GLY A 74 18.86 -6.78 -7.20
CA GLY A 74 18.78 -5.98 -8.42
C GLY A 74 17.39 -5.37 -8.71
N CYS A 75 16.39 -5.63 -7.87
CA CYS A 75 15.09 -4.96 -7.97
C CYS A 75 15.17 -3.52 -7.45
N GLN A 76 14.18 -2.70 -7.80
CA GLN A 76 14.09 -1.30 -7.40
C GLN A 76 12.97 -1.08 -6.39
N LEU A 77 13.20 -0.14 -5.48
CA LEU A 77 12.21 0.33 -4.53
C LEU A 77 11.24 1.30 -5.19
N LEU A 78 9.95 1.00 -5.08
CA LEU A 78 8.87 1.85 -5.56
C LEU A 78 8.25 2.52 -4.35
N SER A 79 8.24 3.86 -4.35
CA SER A 79 7.47 4.55 -3.35
C SER A 79 6.05 4.65 -3.85
N GLY A 80 5.12 4.12 -3.07
CA GLY A 80 3.69 4.25 -3.35
C GLY A 80 2.87 4.60 -2.11
N ARG A 81 3.51 4.69 -0.93
CA ARG A 81 2.78 4.89 0.33
C ARG A 81 2.82 6.32 0.87
N GLN A 82 3.83 7.11 0.50
CA GLN A 82 3.91 8.52 0.86
C GLN A 82 3.28 9.39 -0.26
N ASP A 83 1.96 9.41 -0.32
CA ASP A 83 1.24 10.39 -1.14
C ASP A 83 0.92 11.61 -0.28
N HIS A 84 1.94 12.42 0.05
CA HIS A 84 1.69 13.77 0.54
C HIS A 84 1.46 14.68 -0.66
N ALA A 85 0.27 14.60 -1.24
CA ALA A 85 -0.25 15.66 -2.09
C ALA A 85 -0.62 16.85 -1.20
N TYR A 86 0.31 17.78 -1.01
CA TYR A 86 0.00 19.07 -0.40
C TYR A 86 -1.00 19.82 -1.28
N PHE A 87 -2.29 19.74 -0.95
CA PHE A 87 -3.28 20.71 -1.40
C PHE A 87 -3.34 21.86 -0.39
N PHE A 88 -2.40 22.80 -0.51
CA PHE A 88 -2.57 24.10 0.12
C PHE A 88 -3.26 25.05 -0.86
N GLN A 89 -4.58 25.22 -0.69
CA GLN A 89 -5.24 26.47 -1.05
C GLN A 89 -6.01 26.93 0.20
N GLY A 90 -5.33 27.73 1.01
CA GLY A 90 -5.80 28.09 2.35
C GLY A 90 -7.09 28.91 2.34
N ALA A 91 -7.91 28.69 3.37
CA ALA A 91 -8.63 29.73 4.09
C ALA A 91 -9.29 29.11 5.34
N GLY A 92 -9.01 29.70 6.51
CA GLY A 92 -9.90 29.61 7.68
C GLY A 92 -9.33 28.88 8.88
N VAL A 93 -8.95 29.68 9.88
CA VAL A 93 -8.77 29.28 11.28
C VAL A 93 -10.10 28.78 11.86
N ALA A 94 -10.07 27.73 12.69
CA ALA A 94 -10.90 27.61 13.88
C ALA A 94 -10.36 26.47 14.76
N GLU A 95 -10.11 26.86 16.00
CA GLU A 95 -9.82 26.08 17.20
C GLU A 95 -10.86 25.00 17.55
N ASP A 96 -10.39 24.01 18.33
CA ASP A 96 -11.13 23.06 19.17
C ASP A 96 -12.26 22.23 18.51
N ALA A 97 -11.91 21.06 17.96
CA ALA A 97 -12.81 19.93 17.86
C ALA A 97 -12.02 18.60 17.82
N LEU A 98 -11.82 18.08 19.03
CA LEU A 98 -11.73 16.69 19.45
C LEU A 98 -12.18 15.63 18.39
N ILE A 99 -11.31 14.62 18.24
CA ILE A 99 -11.51 13.18 17.93
C ILE A 99 -12.25 12.72 16.65
N ASP A 100 -11.71 11.62 16.13
CA ASP A 100 -12.27 10.67 15.17
C ASP A 100 -12.05 10.96 13.67
N ALA A 101 -10.82 10.72 13.23
CA ALA A 101 -10.57 10.27 11.86
C ALA A 101 -9.51 9.16 11.87
N VAL A 102 -9.73 8.16 12.71
CA VAL A 102 -9.13 6.85 12.44
C VAL A 102 -9.87 6.25 11.25
N ALA A 103 -9.09 5.70 10.32
CA ALA A 103 -9.48 4.80 9.25
C ALA A 103 -10.22 5.39 8.02
N LYS A 104 -9.42 5.70 7.00
CA LYS A 104 -9.61 5.01 5.72
C LYS A 104 -8.24 4.59 5.13
N PRO A 105 -7.72 3.40 5.45
CA PRO A 105 -6.57 2.89 4.72
C PRO A 105 -7.02 2.59 3.30
N ALA A 106 -6.32 3.16 2.32
CA ALA A 106 -6.39 2.73 0.94
C ALA A 106 -5.92 1.26 0.88
N SER A 107 -6.88 0.34 0.79
CA SER A 107 -6.65 -1.09 0.61
C SER A 107 -6.21 -1.37 -0.83
N SER A 108 -4.91 -1.28 -1.10
CA SER A 108 -4.32 -2.02 -2.21
C SER A 108 -4.00 -3.45 -1.76
N GLY A 109 -5.00 -4.32 -1.91
CA GLY A 109 -4.82 -5.77 -2.06
C GLY A 109 -4.74 -6.56 -0.76
N ALA A 110 -5.89 -6.82 -0.15
CA ALA A 110 -6.07 -8.02 0.65
C ALA A 110 -6.20 -9.22 -0.28
N VAL A 111 -5.32 -10.20 -0.08
CA VAL A 111 -5.49 -11.54 -0.63
C VAL A 111 -6.65 -12.20 0.11
N ALA A 112 -7.51 -12.88 -0.63
CA ALA A 112 -8.83 -13.38 -0.26
C ALA A 112 -8.95 -14.08 1.10
N LEU A 113 -10.06 -13.81 1.79
CA LEU A 113 -10.93 -14.87 2.30
C LEU A 113 -12.34 -14.64 1.77
N ALA A 114 -12.97 -15.72 1.34
CA ALA A 114 -14.28 -15.74 0.71
C ALA A 114 -15.39 -15.27 1.65
N ASP A 115 -16.31 -14.46 1.12
CA ASP A 115 -17.71 -14.45 1.55
C ASP A 115 -18.63 -14.35 0.31
N PRO A 116 -19.40 -15.40 -0.03
CA PRO A 116 -20.26 -15.42 -1.21
C PRO A 116 -21.63 -14.80 -0.89
N ALA A 117 -21.69 -13.47 -0.81
CA ALA A 117 -22.98 -12.79 -0.64
C ALA A 117 -23.05 -11.37 -1.23
N ASP A 118 -22.18 -10.98 -2.16
CA ASP A 118 -22.42 -9.79 -2.98
C ASP A 118 -23.39 -10.15 -4.13
N LYS A 119 -24.67 -10.28 -3.76
CA LYS A 119 -25.76 -10.32 -4.74
C LYS A 119 -25.89 -8.91 -5.33
N GLY A 120 -25.05 -8.63 -6.32
CA GLY A 120 -25.27 -7.50 -7.22
C GLY A 120 -26.72 -7.52 -7.69
N GLU A 121 -27.39 -6.38 -7.58
CA GLU A 121 -28.78 -6.18 -7.97
C GLU A 121 -29.01 -6.79 -9.37
N VAL A 122 -29.68 -7.94 -9.38
CA VAL A 122 -30.10 -8.57 -10.62
C VAL A 122 -31.21 -7.70 -11.19
N CYS A 123 -31.02 -7.17 -12.39
CA CYS A 123 -32.00 -6.30 -13.03
C CYS A 123 -33.37 -7.00 -13.16
N GLU A 124 -34.45 -6.21 -13.14
CA GLU A 124 -35.84 -6.70 -13.17
C GLU A 124 -36.12 -7.64 -14.35
N GLU A 125 -35.44 -7.43 -15.47
CA GLU A 125 -35.51 -8.27 -16.66
C GLU A 125 -34.90 -9.67 -16.43
N CYS A 126 -33.76 -9.76 -15.75
CA CYS A 126 -33.16 -11.04 -15.39
C CYS A 126 -33.99 -11.80 -14.34
N LEU A 127 -34.64 -11.09 -13.41
CA LEU A 127 -35.54 -11.72 -12.43
C LEU A 127 -36.79 -12.30 -13.11
N ARG A 128 -37.39 -11.57 -14.06
CA ARG A 128 -38.51 -12.08 -14.87
C ARG A 128 -38.11 -13.26 -15.76
N ALA A 129 -36.95 -13.20 -16.40
CA ALA A 129 -36.44 -14.31 -17.22
C ALA A 129 -36.17 -15.58 -16.39
N GLY A 130 -35.67 -15.42 -15.16
CA GLY A 130 -35.48 -16.53 -14.22
C GLY A 130 -36.80 -17.17 -13.80
N ALA A 131 -37.81 -16.35 -13.46
CA ALA A 131 -39.13 -16.83 -13.06
C ALA A 131 -39.87 -17.58 -14.19
N ALA A 132 -39.78 -17.08 -15.43
CA ALA A 132 -40.38 -17.76 -16.59
C ALA A 132 -39.76 -19.14 -16.83
N ARG A 133 -38.44 -19.26 -16.65
CA ARG A 133 -37.73 -20.55 -16.76
C ARG A 133 -38.06 -21.50 -15.61
N ALA A 134 -38.27 -20.99 -14.41
CA ALA A 134 -38.67 -21.80 -13.26
C ALA A 134 -40.10 -22.35 -13.40
N ALA A 135 -41.04 -21.57 -13.94
CA ALA A 135 -42.42 -22.01 -14.18
C ALA A 135 -42.51 -23.17 -15.18
N ALA A 136 -41.65 -23.18 -16.21
CA ALA A 136 -41.56 -24.30 -17.16
C ALA A 136 -41.04 -25.61 -16.54
N MET A 137 -40.34 -25.53 -15.40
CA MET A 137 -39.76 -26.70 -14.71
C MET A 137 -40.72 -27.36 -13.69
N LEU A 138 -41.80 -26.67 -13.27
CA LEU A 138 -42.75 -27.15 -12.25
C LEU A 138 -44.13 -27.53 -12.81
N GLY A 139 -44.33 -27.39 -14.13
CA GLY A 139 -45.58 -27.76 -14.81
C GLY A 139 -45.55 -29.16 -15.41
N ARG A 140 -45.40 -30.20 -14.57
CA ARG A 140 -45.64 -31.60 -14.96
C ARG A 140 -46.65 -32.25 -14.02
#